data_AF-A0A1H1LC29-F1
#
_entry.id   AF-A0A1H1LC29-F1
#
_cell.length_a   1.000
_cell.length_b   1.000
_cell.length_c   1.000
_cell.angle_alpha   90.00
_cell.angle_beta   90.00
_cell.angle_gamma   90.00
#
_symmetry.space_group_name_H-M   'P 1'
#
loop_
_entity.id
_entity.type
_entity.pdbx_description
1 polymer ?
#
loop_
_entity_poly.entity_id
_entity_poly.type
_entity_poly.pdbx_seq_one_letter_code
_entity_poly.pdbx_strand_id
1 'polypeptide(L)'
;MNQRTTGAGCPSRPGRRRPRPARGTAPTLLLAAGVLSLLLPQGSALAGKAPNPEYAGNAALTATAAPAGITATAAPAALTATAPAVDPVAAIEARYQQLGGPAGVLGPPASPVVAVPHGYRRVYAHGHIYYSPATGAWEVLEPFLAYYLGLGASASALGLPTSAAYTSGRGARVQNFDDSRVYWTPATGAHSVYGPTLARYLALGGSAGSMGIPTISEHAGKRPGVRVTGFSSGRIWYSPSTGAREIRGAILAKYLRMGAEASWIGVPTGYMWRTVYGYRQDFQHASLQDIHERRGVYVRLPFSTSVRTPRASDLPYTYRSGCPVPPSGLRMISVPFRRFDGDDHWGLIVVRADVVPQITLVFKHAHANWWVIRQVRRVDKFRGSDEASMAADNTSAFNCRKVTGNPYRLSQHSYGNAIDINTFENPYVTPSRVYPPGSATYLDRGNVRPGMIVRGDPVESTMRRLGWPWGARWAYPDYQHFSSNGR
;
A
#
# COMPACT_ATOMS: atom_id res chain seq x y z
N MET A 1 -44.91 46.54 -40.42
CA MET A 1 -43.54 46.24 -40.87
C MET A 1 -43.22 44.79 -40.51
N ASN A 2 -42.99 43.95 -41.54
CA ASN A 2 -42.29 42.64 -41.65
C ASN A 2 -42.25 41.65 -40.47
N GLN A 3 -42.28 40.32 -40.62
CA GLN A 3 -42.74 39.30 -41.58
C GLN A 3 -42.50 37.93 -40.88
N ARG A 4 -43.15 36.88 -41.39
CA ARG A 4 -43.26 35.48 -40.88
C ARG A 4 -42.00 34.61 -41.05
N THR A 5 -41.93 33.49 -40.31
CA THR A 5 -41.53 32.10 -40.73
C THR A 5 -41.76 31.13 -39.53
N THR A 6 -42.64 30.11 -39.53
CA THR A 6 -42.70 28.75 -40.16
C THR A 6 -41.88 27.61 -39.53
N GLY A 7 -42.56 26.51 -39.20
CA GLY A 7 -42.10 25.11 -39.25
C GLY A 7 -41.92 24.42 -37.89
N ALA A 8 -42.21 23.13 -37.66
CA ALA A 8 -42.89 22.05 -38.38
C ALA A 8 -42.98 20.87 -37.37
N GLY A 9 -44.05 20.07 -37.40
CA GLY A 9 -44.19 18.86 -36.59
C GLY A 9 -43.57 17.62 -37.24
N CYS A 10 -43.32 16.57 -36.45
CA CYS A 10 -43.18 15.19 -36.94
C CYS A 10 -43.57 14.16 -35.85
N PRO A 11 -44.29 13.06 -36.19
CA PRO A 11 -44.91 12.15 -35.24
C PRO A 11 -44.16 10.82 -35.01
N SER A 12 -44.69 10.07 -34.03
CA SER A 12 -44.31 8.76 -33.47
C SER A 12 -44.11 7.60 -34.45
N ARG A 13 -43.10 6.75 -34.19
CA ARG A 13 -42.83 5.46 -34.86
C ARG A 13 -43.37 4.25 -34.07
N PRO A 14 -43.86 3.18 -34.73
CA PRO A 14 -44.36 1.97 -34.08
C PRO A 14 -43.28 0.89 -33.85
N GLY A 15 -43.56 0.02 -32.88
CA GLY A 15 -42.67 -1.02 -32.37
C GLY A 15 -42.42 -2.20 -33.31
N ARG A 16 -41.24 -2.81 -33.14
CA ARG A 16 -40.87 -4.12 -33.72
C ARG A 16 -40.68 -5.13 -32.60
N ARG A 17 -41.53 -6.17 -32.61
CA ARG A 17 -41.38 -7.40 -31.81
C ARG A 17 -40.19 -8.22 -32.35
N ARG A 18 -39.38 -8.78 -31.45
CA ARG A 18 -38.41 -9.85 -31.76
C ARG A 18 -38.85 -11.17 -31.11
N PRO A 19 -38.64 -12.34 -31.73
CA PRO A 19 -39.12 -13.62 -31.24
C PRO A 19 -38.18 -14.26 -30.20
N ARG A 20 -38.77 -15.08 -29.32
CA ARG A 20 -38.10 -15.94 -28.31
C ARG A 20 -37.40 -17.14 -28.97
N PRO A 21 -36.24 -17.60 -28.46
CA PRO A 21 -35.72 -18.93 -28.77
C PRO A 21 -36.29 -20.00 -27.82
N ALA A 22 -36.47 -21.19 -28.39
CA ALA A 22 -37.13 -22.37 -27.82
C ALA A 22 -36.27 -23.12 -26.80
N ARG A 23 -36.98 -23.87 -25.93
CA ARG A 23 -36.44 -24.80 -24.93
C ARG A 23 -35.89 -26.06 -25.61
N GLY A 24 -34.63 -26.38 -25.32
CA GLY A 24 -33.98 -27.65 -25.68
C GLY A 24 -33.78 -28.52 -24.44
N THR A 25 -34.17 -29.78 -24.59
CA THR A 25 -34.26 -30.89 -23.63
C THR A 25 -32.91 -31.39 -23.10
N ALA A 26 -32.87 -31.71 -21.79
CA ALA A 26 -31.81 -32.48 -21.16
C ALA A 26 -32.14 -33.99 -21.22
N PRO A 27 -31.16 -34.90 -21.43
CA PRO A 27 -31.37 -36.31 -21.21
C PRO A 27 -30.94 -36.72 -19.79
N THR A 28 -31.88 -37.34 -19.10
CA THR A 28 -31.74 -38.13 -17.88
C THR A 28 -30.86 -39.35 -18.15
N LEU A 29 -29.87 -39.62 -17.29
CA LEU A 29 -29.13 -40.89 -17.29
C LEU A 29 -29.49 -41.69 -16.03
N LEU A 30 -29.99 -42.90 -16.26
CA LEU A 30 -30.41 -43.93 -15.31
C LEU A 30 -29.29 -44.32 -14.33
N LEU A 31 -29.65 -44.46 -13.05
CA LEU A 31 -28.93 -45.32 -12.11
C LEU A 31 -29.24 -46.79 -12.42
N ALA A 32 -28.20 -47.60 -12.61
CA ALA A 32 -28.29 -49.05 -12.49
C ALA A 32 -27.25 -49.52 -11.47
N ALA A 33 -27.74 -50.19 -10.42
CA ALA A 33 -26.94 -50.87 -9.42
C ALA A 33 -26.42 -52.18 -9.98
N GLY A 34 -25.16 -52.51 -9.70
CA GLY A 34 -24.54 -53.78 -10.05
C GLY A 34 -23.32 -54.03 -9.16
N VAL A 35 -23.46 -54.97 -8.23
CA VAL A 35 -22.41 -55.50 -7.36
C VAL A 35 -21.56 -56.48 -8.17
N LEU A 36 -20.23 -56.35 -8.17
CA LEU A 36 -19.34 -57.49 -8.37
C LEU A 36 -17.95 -57.26 -7.76
N SER A 37 -17.56 -58.23 -6.93
CA SER A 37 -16.32 -58.28 -6.14
C SER A 37 -15.06 -58.58 -6.95
N LEU A 38 -13.95 -58.02 -6.43
CA LEU A 38 -12.55 -58.43 -6.49
C LEU A 38 -12.02 -59.23 -7.70
N LEU A 39 -11.02 -58.65 -8.38
CA LEU A 39 -9.71 -59.30 -8.64
C LEU A 39 -8.72 -58.24 -9.16
N LEU A 40 -7.60 -58.05 -8.45
CA LEU A 40 -6.43 -57.29 -8.90
C LEU A 40 -5.60 -58.16 -9.87
N PRO A 41 -4.98 -57.55 -10.89
CA PRO A 41 -3.53 -57.68 -10.98
C PRO A 41 -2.80 -56.38 -11.38
N GLN A 42 -1.49 -56.44 -11.18
CA GLN A 42 -0.50 -55.37 -11.25
C GLN A 42 -0.19 -54.89 -12.68
N GLY A 43 0.25 -53.63 -12.81
CA GLY A 43 1.28 -53.25 -13.79
C GLY A 43 0.96 -52.09 -14.75
N SER A 44 1.59 -50.94 -14.46
CA SER A 44 2.20 -49.98 -15.42
C SER A 44 1.45 -48.74 -15.92
N ALA A 45 1.97 -47.61 -15.40
CA ALA A 45 2.23 -46.30 -16.01
C ALA A 45 1.06 -45.34 -16.35
N LEU A 46 1.04 -44.17 -15.68
CA LEU A 46 1.48 -42.89 -16.26
C LEU A 46 1.23 -41.71 -15.28
N ALA A 47 2.10 -40.70 -15.38
CA ALA A 47 2.29 -39.60 -14.46
C ALA A 47 1.07 -38.67 -14.32
N GLY A 48 0.63 -38.47 -13.07
CA GLY A 48 -0.35 -37.47 -12.65
C GLY A 48 0.28 -36.43 -11.73
N LYS A 49 0.36 -35.19 -12.22
CA LYS A 49 0.90 -33.98 -11.57
C LYS A 49 0.04 -33.60 -10.36
N ALA A 50 0.62 -33.60 -9.17
CA ALA A 50 -0.03 -33.16 -7.93
C ALA A 50 0.03 -31.62 -7.77
N PRO A 51 -0.98 -31.00 -7.11
CA PRO A 51 -1.08 -29.55 -6.90
C PRO A 51 -0.22 -29.04 -5.72
N ASN A 52 0.33 -27.83 -5.88
CA ASN A 52 1.14 -27.10 -4.90
C ASN A 52 0.38 -26.74 -3.61
N PRO A 53 1.01 -26.83 -2.42
CA PRO A 53 0.56 -26.17 -1.20
C PRO A 53 1.36 -24.88 -0.95
N GLU A 54 0.69 -23.73 -0.94
CA GLU A 54 1.21 -22.49 -0.35
C GLU A 54 0.42 -22.19 0.93
N TYR A 55 1.07 -22.27 2.10
CA TYR A 55 1.01 -21.33 3.24
C TYR A 55 1.65 -21.94 4.49
N ALA A 56 2.86 -21.47 4.84
CA ALA A 56 3.40 -21.37 6.21
C ALA A 56 4.57 -20.37 6.09
N GLY A 57 4.60 -19.23 6.77
CA GLY A 57 4.34 -19.04 8.19
C GLY A 57 5.70 -18.80 8.85
N ASN A 58 6.09 -17.53 8.95
CA ASN A 58 7.36 -17.10 9.54
C ASN A 58 7.46 -17.57 10.99
N ALA A 59 8.35 -18.51 11.25
CA ALA A 59 8.81 -18.86 12.59
C ALA A 59 10.23 -18.31 12.79
N ALA A 60 10.44 -17.68 13.95
CA ALA A 60 11.71 -17.15 14.39
C ALA A 60 12.79 -18.23 14.43
N LEU A 61 13.98 -17.93 13.91
CA LEU A 61 15.17 -18.74 14.11
C LEU A 61 16.04 -18.11 15.19
N THR A 62 16.13 -18.83 16.29
CA THR A 62 17.08 -18.68 17.39
C THR A 62 18.51 -18.84 16.87
N ALA A 63 19.40 -17.95 17.32
CA ALA A 63 20.83 -18.03 17.07
C ALA A 63 21.44 -19.18 17.88
N THR A 64 22.07 -20.13 17.19
CA THR A 64 23.04 -21.07 17.78
C THR A 64 24.38 -20.89 17.07
N ALA A 65 25.39 -20.54 17.85
CA ALA A 65 26.78 -20.37 17.42
C ALA A 65 27.53 -21.72 17.40
N ALA A 66 28.38 -21.92 16.40
CA ALA A 66 29.68 -22.65 16.39
C ALA A 66 30.10 -23.01 14.94
N PRO A 67 31.39 -23.34 14.67
CA PRO A 67 32.63 -22.73 15.13
C PRO A 67 33.50 -22.20 13.97
N ALA A 68 34.54 -21.47 14.33
CA ALA A 68 35.56 -20.94 13.43
C ALA A 68 36.45 -22.03 12.82
N GLY A 69 36.90 -21.82 11.58
CA GLY A 69 38.07 -22.52 11.03
C GLY A 69 37.97 -22.88 9.55
N ILE A 70 38.11 -21.91 8.65
CA ILE A 70 38.67 -22.17 7.31
C ILE A 70 39.63 -21.03 6.98
N THR A 71 40.90 -21.40 6.85
CA THR A 71 42.02 -20.57 6.40
C THR A 71 41.74 -19.98 5.02
N ALA A 72 41.62 -18.67 4.94
CA ALA A 72 41.62 -17.94 3.67
C ALA A 72 43.06 -17.89 3.13
N THR A 73 43.33 -18.67 2.08
CA THR A 73 44.46 -18.42 1.19
C THR A 73 44.26 -17.04 0.56
N ALA A 74 45.14 -16.10 0.88
CA ALA A 74 45.19 -14.77 0.29
C ALA A 74 45.31 -14.89 -1.24
N ALA A 75 44.28 -14.43 -1.95
CA ALA A 75 44.39 -14.13 -3.37
C ALA A 75 45.43 -13.01 -3.54
N PRO A 76 46.34 -13.09 -4.52
CA PRO A 76 47.31 -12.04 -4.73
C PRO A 76 46.57 -10.75 -5.07
N ALA A 77 46.94 -9.67 -4.38
CA ALA A 77 46.49 -8.33 -4.70
C ALA A 77 46.74 -8.07 -6.18
N ALA A 78 45.67 -7.96 -6.96
CA ALA A 78 45.75 -7.42 -8.31
C ALA A 78 46.17 -5.96 -8.16
N LEU A 79 47.47 -5.71 -8.35
CA LEU A 79 48.02 -4.38 -8.59
C LEU A 79 47.22 -3.75 -9.71
N THR A 80 46.39 -2.76 -9.37
CA THR A 80 45.80 -1.85 -10.36
C THR A 80 46.95 -1.07 -10.97
N ALA A 81 47.42 -1.51 -12.13
CA ALA A 81 48.30 -0.72 -12.96
C ALA A 81 47.54 0.55 -13.38
N THR A 82 47.74 1.65 -12.65
CA THR A 82 47.37 2.99 -13.10
C THR A 82 48.09 3.24 -14.43
N ALA A 83 47.33 3.32 -15.52
CA ALA A 83 47.83 3.86 -16.78
C ALA A 83 48.53 5.20 -16.51
N PRO A 84 49.65 5.52 -17.18
CA PRO A 84 50.32 6.80 -16.98
C PRO A 84 49.32 7.94 -17.25
N ALA A 85 49.19 8.84 -16.29
CA ALA A 85 48.34 10.01 -16.44
C ALA A 85 48.83 10.83 -17.63
N VAL A 86 48.06 10.82 -18.72
CA VAL A 86 48.30 11.69 -19.89
C VAL A 86 48.22 13.13 -19.41
N ASP A 87 49.12 13.98 -19.90
CA ASP A 87 49.05 15.42 -19.62
C ASP A 87 47.62 15.95 -19.90
N PRO A 88 46.97 16.63 -18.93
CA PRO A 88 45.60 17.10 -19.08
C PRO A 88 45.38 17.96 -20.32
N VAL A 89 46.37 18.76 -20.72
CA VAL A 89 46.29 19.58 -21.94
C VAL A 89 46.25 18.69 -23.17
N ALA A 90 47.19 17.75 -23.29
CA ALA A 90 47.23 16.79 -24.37
C ALA A 90 45.95 15.94 -24.46
N ALA A 91 45.42 15.47 -23.33
CA ALA A 91 44.20 14.64 -23.29
C ALA A 91 42.95 15.40 -23.76
N ILE A 92 42.79 16.65 -23.28
CA ILE A 92 41.68 17.51 -23.69
C ILE A 92 41.81 17.91 -25.17
N GLU A 93 43.03 18.21 -25.64
CA GLU A 93 43.29 18.54 -27.03
C GLU A 93 43.01 17.34 -27.96
N ALA A 94 43.43 16.14 -27.58
CA ALA A 94 43.14 14.92 -28.34
C ALA A 94 41.62 14.71 -28.51
N ARG A 95 40.83 14.89 -27.45
CA ARG A 95 39.36 14.80 -27.53
C ARG A 95 38.77 15.91 -28.40
N TYR A 96 39.30 17.12 -28.29
CA TYR A 96 38.85 18.26 -29.10
C TYR A 96 39.08 18.03 -30.60
N GLN A 97 40.23 17.50 -30.98
CA GLN A 97 40.53 17.15 -32.37
C GLN A 97 39.63 16.02 -32.89
N GLN A 98 39.33 15.01 -32.05
CA GLN A 98 38.35 13.96 -32.41
C GLN A 98 36.94 14.52 -32.69
N LEU A 99 36.60 15.66 -32.09
CA LEU A 99 35.32 16.34 -32.27
C LEU A 99 35.34 17.36 -33.41
N GLY A 100 36.42 17.43 -34.20
CA GLY A 100 36.56 18.31 -35.37
C GLY A 100 37.22 19.66 -35.09
N GLY A 101 37.81 19.85 -33.91
CA GLY A 101 38.55 21.07 -33.57
C GLY A 101 37.70 22.35 -33.70
N PRO A 102 38.25 23.46 -34.23
CA PRO A 102 37.54 24.73 -34.34
C PRO A 102 36.26 24.71 -35.19
N ALA A 103 36.20 23.84 -36.19
CA ALA A 103 35.01 23.64 -37.04
C ALA A 103 34.02 22.61 -36.45
N GLY A 104 34.39 21.99 -35.33
CA GLY A 104 33.62 20.96 -34.65
C GLY A 104 32.49 21.50 -33.78
N VAL A 105 31.77 20.58 -33.15
CA VAL A 105 30.59 20.87 -32.31
C VAL A 105 30.87 21.76 -31.10
N LEU A 106 32.12 21.86 -30.66
CA LEU A 106 32.55 22.68 -29.54
C LEU A 106 32.86 24.14 -29.91
N GLY A 107 33.21 24.40 -31.18
CA GLY A 107 33.75 25.68 -31.63
C GLY A 107 35.16 25.98 -31.07
N PRO A 108 35.66 27.22 -31.20
CA PRO A 108 36.99 27.59 -30.74
C PRO A 108 37.14 27.51 -29.20
N PRO A 109 38.36 27.28 -28.67
CA PRO A 109 38.62 27.34 -27.23
C PRO A 109 38.38 28.76 -26.69
N ALA A 110 37.71 28.86 -25.55
CA ALA A 110 37.38 30.12 -24.88
C ALA A 110 38.17 30.33 -23.57
N SER A 111 39.00 29.36 -23.18
CA SER A 111 39.83 29.42 -21.96
C SER A 111 41.04 28.49 -22.08
N PRO A 112 42.09 28.69 -21.26
CA PRO A 112 43.12 27.67 -21.05
C PRO A 112 42.54 26.45 -20.31
N VAL A 113 43.30 25.35 -20.30
CA VAL A 113 43.00 24.22 -19.41
C VAL A 113 43.26 24.64 -17.97
N VAL A 114 42.27 24.46 -17.11
CA VAL A 114 42.36 24.81 -15.68
C VAL A 114 42.01 23.60 -14.82
N ALA A 115 42.64 23.50 -13.65
CA ALA A 115 42.24 22.55 -12.63
C ALA A 115 40.84 22.89 -12.09
N VAL A 116 40.04 21.85 -11.85
CA VAL A 116 38.71 21.92 -11.25
C VAL A 116 38.59 20.79 -10.22
N PRO A 117 37.58 20.79 -9.33
CA PRO A 117 37.37 19.66 -8.44
C PRO A 117 37.34 18.35 -9.22
N HIS A 118 38.14 17.39 -8.76
CA HIS A 118 38.32 16.04 -9.31
C HIS A 118 38.95 15.94 -10.72
N GLY A 119 39.43 17.03 -11.34
CA GLY A 119 40.12 16.95 -12.63
C GLY A 119 40.50 18.27 -13.25
N TYR A 120 40.43 18.33 -14.58
CA TYR A 120 40.79 19.48 -15.40
C TYR A 120 39.67 19.79 -16.38
N ARG A 121 39.60 21.05 -16.83
CA ARG A 121 38.56 21.50 -17.76
C ARG A 121 39.12 22.53 -18.74
N ARG A 122 38.65 22.49 -19.98
CA ARG A 122 38.70 23.61 -20.92
C ARG A 122 37.28 23.99 -21.37
N VAL A 123 36.99 25.28 -21.37
CA VAL A 123 35.76 25.88 -21.92
C VAL A 123 35.98 26.21 -23.39
N TYR A 124 34.96 25.95 -24.21
CA TYR A 124 34.87 26.28 -25.63
C TYR A 124 33.58 27.08 -25.87
N ALA A 125 33.43 27.62 -27.08
CA ALA A 125 32.27 28.44 -27.45
C ALA A 125 30.91 27.76 -27.22
N HIS A 126 30.82 26.44 -27.41
CA HIS A 126 29.54 25.70 -27.38
C HIS A 126 29.56 24.48 -26.43
N GLY A 127 30.57 24.38 -25.57
CA GLY A 127 30.69 23.25 -24.65
C GLY A 127 31.96 23.27 -23.84
N HIS A 128 32.06 22.34 -22.89
CA HIS A 128 33.24 22.16 -22.06
C HIS A 128 33.80 20.76 -22.28
N ILE A 129 35.12 20.58 -22.25
CA ILE A 129 35.74 19.25 -22.10
C ILE A 129 36.31 19.16 -20.69
N TYR A 130 36.01 18.07 -20.01
CA TYR A 130 36.57 17.72 -18.71
C TYR A 130 37.45 16.49 -18.82
N TYR A 131 38.51 16.42 -18.02
CA TYR A 131 39.45 15.30 -17.99
C TYR A 131 39.87 14.95 -16.57
N SER A 132 39.99 13.65 -16.31
CA SER A 132 40.83 13.11 -15.24
C SER A 132 41.47 11.80 -15.71
N PRO A 133 42.56 11.35 -15.09
CA PRO A 133 43.11 10.02 -15.39
C PRO A 133 42.10 8.87 -15.18
N ALA A 134 41.15 9.03 -14.26
CA ALA A 134 40.15 8.02 -13.95
C ALA A 134 39.01 7.97 -14.98
N THR A 135 38.55 9.13 -15.47
CA THR A 135 37.38 9.22 -16.36
C THR A 135 37.74 9.31 -17.83
N GLY A 136 38.94 9.78 -18.17
CA GLY A 136 39.26 10.22 -19.53
C GLY A 136 38.67 11.60 -19.86
N ALA A 137 38.86 12.04 -21.11
CA ALA A 137 38.45 13.35 -21.59
C ALA A 137 37.08 13.29 -22.28
N TRP A 138 36.09 14.00 -21.75
CA TRP A 138 34.71 13.99 -22.26
C TRP A 138 34.10 15.38 -22.32
N GLU A 139 33.37 15.63 -23.41
CA GLU A 139 32.63 16.85 -23.66
C GLU A 139 31.28 16.86 -22.94
N VAL A 140 30.91 18.00 -22.36
CA VAL A 140 29.55 18.31 -21.93
C VAL A 140 29.06 19.45 -22.80
N LEU A 141 28.07 19.13 -23.64
CA LEU A 141 27.44 20.05 -24.58
C LEU A 141 26.04 20.42 -24.09
N GLU A 142 25.45 21.44 -24.68
CA GLU A 142 24.02 21.68 -24.50
C GLU A 142 23.19 20.49 -25.03
N PRO A 143 22.07 20.14 -24.37
CA PRO A 143 21.42 20.85 -23.26
C PRO A 143 21.89 20.42 -21.85
N PHE A 144 22.91 19.56 -21.73
CA PHE A 144 23.40 19.06 -20.44
C PHE A 144 24.26 20.09 -19.72
N LEU A 145 24.97 20.92 -20.47
CA LEU A 145 25.93 21.87 -19.93
C LEU A 145 25.27 22.86 -18.96
N ALA A 146 24.20 23.54 -19.35
CA ALA A 146 23.51 24.48 -18.47
C ALA A 146 23.07 23.83 -17.15
N TYR A 147 22.51 22.61 -17.22
CA TYR A 147 22.10 21.86 -16.03
C TYR A 147 23.28 21.47 -15.14
N TYR A 148 24.35 20.94 -15.74
CA TYR A 148 25.55 20.52 -15.02
C TYR A 148 26.25 21.70 -14.34
N LEU A 149 26.38 22.85 -15.02
CA LEU A 149 26.92 24.07 -14.44
C LEU A 149 26.05 24.61 -13.30
N GLY A 150 24.72 24.58 -13.45
CA GLY A 150 23.77 25.01 -12.42
C GLY A 150 23.86 24.19 -11.12
N LEU A 151 24.34 22.94 -11.19
CA LEU A 151 24.59 22.11 -10.01
C LEU A 151 25.97 22.32 -9.37
N GLY A 152 26.84 23.14 -9.96
CA GLY A 152 28.23 23.33 -9.53
C GLY A 152 29.26 22.51 -10.32
N ALA A 153 28.88 21.99 -11.49
CA ALA A 153 29.75 21.23 -12.38
C ALA A 153 30.47 20.06 -11.68
N SER A 154 31.79 19.94 -11.85
CA SER A 154 32.57 18.83 -11.29
C SER A 154 32.67 18.85 -9.76
N ALA A 155 32.31 19.97 -9.12
CA ALA A 155 32.19 20.07 -7.67
C ALA A 155 30.89 19.45 -7.13
N SER A 156 29.90 19.21 -8.01
CA SER A 156 28.62 18.64 -7.64
C SER A 156 28.71 17.13 -7.39
N ALA A 157 27.67 16.55 -6.80
CA ALA A 157 27.56 15.10 -6.61
C ALA A 157 27.48 14.31 -7.93
N LEU A 158 27.33 14.96 -9.09
CA LEU A 158 27.48 14.27 -10.39
C LEU A 158 28.92 13.83 -10.63
N GLY A 159 29.91 14.58 -10.13
CA GLY A 159 31.32 14.36 -10.46
C GLY A 159 31.60 14.66 -11.94
N LEU A 160 32.63 14.02 -12.50
CA LEU A 160 33.05 14.21 -13.88
C LEU A 160 32.26 13.33 -14.87
N PRO A 161 32.10 13.77 -16.13
CA PRO A 161 31.52 12.95 -17.18
C PRO A 161 32.40 11.73 -17.48
N THR A 162 31.75 10.60 -17.75
CA THR A 162 32.40 9.32 -18.10
C THR A 162 32.04 8.84 -19.51
N SER A 163 31.21 9.60 -20.22
CA SER A 163 30.87 9.35 -21.62
C SER A 163 30.51 10.62 -22.37
N ALA A 164 30.56 10.53 -23.70
CA ALA A 164 29.79 11.41 -24.58
C ALA A 164 28.27 11.24 -24.33
N ALA A 165 27.48 12.25 -24.69
CA ALA A 165 26.03 12.11 -24.67
C ALA A 165 25.54 11.19 -25.80
N TYR A 166 24.62 10.27 -25.50
CA TYR A 166 24.07 9.30 -26.44
C TYR A 166 22.54 9.22 -26.33
N THR A 167 21.88 8.62 -27.31
CA THR A 167 20.42 8.43 -27.29
C THR A 167 20.07 7.09 -26.66
N SER A 168 19.08 7.10 -25.77
CA SER A 168 18.51 5.93 -25.10
C SER A 168 17.02 5.79 -25.42
N GLY A 169 16.35 4.82 -24.80
CA GLY A 169 14.94 4.53 -25.05
C GLY A 169 14.02 5.74 -24.86
N ARG A 170 12.93 5.77 -25.63
CA ARG A 170 11.94 6.87 -25.68
C ARG A 170 12.53 8.22 -26.11
N GLY A 171 13.63 8.21 -26.86
CA GLY A 171 14.25 9.41 -27.42
C GLY A 171 14.99 10.27 -26.39
N ALA A 172 15.23 9.76 -25.17
CA ALA A 172 16.02 10.47 -24.18
C ALA A 172 17.49 10.55 -24.61
N ARG A 173 18.06 11.75 -24.57
CA ARG A 173 19.52 11.90 -24.57
C ARG A 173 20.02 11.63 -23.15
N VAL A 174 21.15 10.96 -23.03
CA VAL A 174 21.74 10.56 -21.74
C VAL A 174 23.22 10.86 -21.78
N GLN A 175 23.74 11.40 -20.68
CA GLN A 175 25.17 11.48 -20.45
C GLN A 175 25.52 10.78 -19.13
N ASN A 176 26.54 9.92 -19.18
CA ASN A 176 27.04 9.24 -18.00
C ASN A 176 28.05 10.12 -17.29
N PHE A 177 27.94 10.08 -15.98
CA PHE A 177 28.93 10.58 -15.03
C PHE A 177 29.33 9.39 -14.15
N ASP A 178 30.14 9.60 -13.12
CA ASP A 178 30.74 8.54 -12.31
C ASP A 178 29.70 7.55 -11.72
N ASP A 179 28.98 7.94 -10.66
CA ASP A 179 27.88 7.15 -10.07
C ASP A 179 26.50 7.77 -10.38
N SER A 180 26.38 8.39 -11.55
CA SER A 180 25.16 9.09 -11.93
C SER A 180 24.98 9.21 -13.44
N ARG A 181 23.76 9.53 -13.85
CA ARG A 181 23.43 9.85 -15.24
C ARG A 181 22.51 11.04 -15.28
N VAL A 182 22.70 11.88 -16.29
CA VAL A 182 21.77 12.97 -16.61
C VAL A 182 20.99 12.58 -17.86
N TYR A 183 19.67 12.65 -17.77
CA TYR A 183 18.72 12.35 -18.84
C TYR A 183 18.07 13.64 -19.30
N TRP A 184 17.90 13.82 -20.60
CA TRP A 184 17.23 14.97 -21.18
C TRP A 184 16.27 14.57 -22.30
N THR A 185 15.10 15.22 -22.29
CA THR A 185 14.19 15.29 -23.45
C THR A 185 13.70 16.73 -23.58
N PRO A 186 13.22 17.16 -24.76
CA PRO A 186 12.58 18.47 -24.90
C PRO A 186 11.39 18.67 -23.95
N ALA A 187 10.68 17.59 -23.61
CA ALA A 187 9.49 17.65 -22.75
C ALA A 187 9.81 17.72 -21.25
N THR A 188 10.89 17.09 -20.80
CA THR A 188 11.23 16.99 -19.36
C THR A 188 12.33 17.96 -18.94
N GLY A 189 13.19 18.41 -19.86
CA GLY A 189 14.47 19.01 -19.48
C GLY A 189 15.45 17.97 -18.92
N ALA A 190 16.57 18.46 -18.39
CA ALA A 190 17.64 17.63 -17.84
C ALA A 190 17.34 17.23 -16.38
N HIS A 191 17.47 15.94 -16.07
CA HIS A 191 17.27 15.38 -14.73
C HIS A 191 18.33 14.36 -14.42
N SER A 192 18.87 14.42 -13.20
CA SER A 192 19.91 13.50 -12.74
C SER A 192 19.35 12.36 -11.88
N VAL A 193 19.95 11.18 -12.05
CA VAL A 193 19.64 9.98 -11.25
C VAL A 193 20.96 9.42 -10.73
N TYR A 194 21.03 9.11 -9.44
CA TYR A 194 22.27 8.78 -8.71
C TYR A 194 22.22 7.38 -8.08
N GLY A 195 23.39 6.76 -7.92
CA GLY A 195 23.67 5.66 -6.99
C GLY A 195 22.60 4.56 -6.92
N PRO A 196 22.11 4.18 -5.73
CA PRO A 196 21.13 3.10 -5.59
C PRO A 196 19.84 3.31 -6.38
N THR A 197 19.39 4.57 -6.52
CA THR A 197 18.22 4.91 -7.33
C THR A 197 18.48 4.64 -8.81
N LEU A 198 19.66 5.02 -9.31
CA LEU A 198 20.09 4.74 -10.68
C LEU A 198 20.22 3.23 -10.92
N ALA A 199 20.87 2.50 -10.02
CA ALA A 199 21.00 1.04 -10.12
C ALA A 199 19.63 0.36 -10.24
N ARG A 200 18.65 0.75 -9.42
CA ARG A 200 17.28 0.24 -9.53
C ARG A 200 16.61 0.64 -10.84
N TYR A 201 16.75 1.90 -11.25
CA TYR A 201 16.17 2.40 -12.49
C TYR A 201 16.72 1.66 -13.72
N LEU A 202 18.02 1.38 -13.77
CA LEU A 202 18.65 0.59 -14.84
C LEU A 202 18.19 -0.87 -14.81
N ALA A 203 18.05 -1.48 -13.63
CA ALA A 203 17.48 -2.83 -13.48
C ALA A 203 16.01 -2.91 -13.96
N LEU A 204 15.30 -1.79 -14.00
CA LEU A 204 13.94 -1.67 -14.54
C LEU A 204 13.91 -1.33 -16.05
N GLY A 205 15.06 -1.34 -16.73
CA GLY A 205 15.21 -1.06 -18.15
C GLY A 205 15.55 0.40 -18.49
N GLY A 206 15.88 1.23 -17.49
CA GLY A 206 16.19 2.65 -17.69
C GLY A 206 15.06 3.41 -18.38
N SER A 207 15.40 4.30 -19.31
CA SER A 207 14.42 5.14 -20.02
C SER A 207 13.52 4.35 -20.98
N ALA A 208 13.99 3.21 -21.50
CA ALA A 208 13.16 2.27 -22.25
C ALA A 208 12.17 1.51 -21.36
N GLY A 209 12.48 1.43 -20.06
CA GLY A 209 11.83 0.57 -19.10
C GLY A 209 10.47 1.04 -18.58
N SER A 210 10.04 0.38 -17.50
CA SER A 210 8.72 0.54 -16.89
C SER A 210 8.51 1.85 -16.11
N MET A 211 9.60 2.53 -15.75
CA MET A 211 9.56 3.83 -15.07
C MET A 211 9.46 5.00 -16.06
N GLY A 212 9.93 4.82 -17.30
CA GLY A 212 9.97 5.86 -18.33
C GLY A 212 11.07 6.90 -18.08
N ILE A 213 10.87 8.14 -18.53
CA ILE A 213 11.90 9.20 -18.48
C ILE A 213 11.93 9.85 -17.09
N PRO A 214 13.10 10.23 -16.54
CA PRO A 214 13.15 11.03 -15.31
C PRO A 214 12.49 12.39 -15.49
N THR A 215 11.68 12.81 -14.53
CA THR A 215 10.91 14.07 -14.54
C THR A 215 11.21 14.97 -13.35
N ILE A 216 11.83 14.42 -12.30
CA ILE A 216 12.25 15.15 -11.11
C ILE A 216 13.55 14.51 -10.63
N SER A 217 14.64 15.28 -10.61
CA SER A 217 15.92 14.87 -10.00
C SER A 217 15.76 14.50 -8.54
N GLU A 218 16.70 13.70 -8.04
CA GLU A 218 16.66 13.23 -6.65
C GLU A 218 16.67 14.40 -5.65
N HIS A 219 15.70 14.39 -4.73
CA HIS A 219 15.59 15.38 -3.66
C HIS A 219 15.31 14.70 -2.32
N ALA A 220 15.48 15.46 -1.22
CA ALA A 220 15.16 14.98 0.11
C ALA A 220 13.65 14.72 0.23
N GLY A 221 13.30 13.54 0.75
CA GLY A 221 11.93 13.20 1.12
C GLY A 221 11.52 13.84 2.45
N LYS A 222 10.28 13.60 2.86
CA LYS A 222 9.70 14.14 4.10
C LYS A 222 10.15 13.42 5.39
N ARG A 223 11.01 12.41 5.28
CA ARG A 223 11.61 11.70 6.43
C ARG A 223 13.14 11.77 6.36
N PRO A 224 13.83 11.84 7.51
CA PRO A 224 15.30 11.85 7.54
C PRO A 224 15.91 10.68 6.75
N GLY A 225 16.90 10.98 5.91
CA GLY A 225 17.61 10.00 5.08
C GLY A 225 16.84 9.48 3.87
N VAL A 226 15.54 9.79 3.72
CA VAL A 226 14.76 9.38 2.56
C VAL A 226 15.06 10.29 1.37
N ARG A 227 15.23 9.70 0.20
CA ARG A 227 15.44 10.41 -1.07
C ARG A 227 14.37 9.96 -2.07
N VAL A 228 13.93 10.88 -2.94
CA VAL A 228 12.85 10.61 -3.90
C VAL A 228 13.24 11.12 -5.28
N THR A 229 13.04 10.27 -6.28
CA THR A 229 13.27 10.62 -7.70
C THR A 229 12.01 10.35 -8.50
N GLY A 230 11.65 11.29 -9.38
CA GLY A 230 10.44 11.25 -10.19
C GLY A 230 10.70 10.76 -11.61
N PHE A 231 9.77 9.96 -12.13
CA PHE A 231 9.77 9.45 -13.49
C PHE A 231 8.39 9.60 -14.11
N SER A 232 8.29 9.53 -15.44
CA SER A 232 7.04 9.70 -16.17
C SER A 232 5.95 8.69 -15.80
N SER A 233 6.34 7.49 -15.32
CA SER A 233 5.40 6.42 -14.98
C SER A 233 5.46 6.00 -13.50
N GLY A 234 6.19 6.74 -12.66
CA GLY A 234 6.30 6.42 -11.25
C GLY A 234 7.28 7.28 -10.47
N ARG A 235 7.60 6.83 -9.26
CA ARG A 235 8.67 7.42 -8.44
C ARG A 235 9.45 6.31 -7.77
N ILE A 236 10.72 6.58 -7.47
CA ILE A 236 11.57 5.69 -6.66
C ILE A 236 11.87 6.39 -5.35
N TRP A 237 11.60 5.71 -4.24
CA TRP A 237 12.04 6.11 -2.90
C TRP A 237 13.29 5.32 -2.55
N TYR A 238 14.32 6.01 -2.09
CA TYR A 238 15.44 5.41 -1.40
C TYR A 238 15.31 5.69 0.10
N SER A 239 15.58 4.68 0.92
CA SER A 239 15.88 4.86 2.35
C SER A 239 17.07 4.00 2.75
N PRO A 240 17.85 4.38 3.78
CA PRO A 240 18.95 3.54 4.27
C PRO A 240 18.49 2.14 4.68
N SER A 241 17.28 2.04 5.26
CA SER A 241 16.71 0.78 5.74
C SER A 241 16.14 -0.13 4.66
N THR A 242 15.70 0.41 3.52
CA THR A 242 14.97 -0.35 2.50
C THR A 242 15.61 -0.32 1.12
N GLY A 243 16.63 0.53 0.89
CA GLY A 243 17.18 0.78 -0.44
C GLY A 243 16.16 1.43 -1.38
N ALA A 244 16.43 1.36 -2.69
CA ALA A 244 15.58 1.93 -3.72
C ALA A 244 14.34 1.04 -4.00
N ARG A 245 13.14 1.63 -3.91
CA ARG A 245 11.84 0.97 -4.16
C ARG A 245 10.97 1.84 -5.05
N GLU A 246 10.59 1.31 -6.21
CA GLU A 246 9.68 1.96 -7.13
C GLU A 246 8.22 1.79 -6.71
N ILE A 247 7.43 2.85 -6.95
CA ILE A 247 5.98 2.83 -6.79
C ILE A 247 5.38 3.42 -8.07
N ARG A 248 4.35 2.77 -8.63
CA ARG A 248 3.72 3.15 -9.90
C ARG A 248 2.19 3.11 -9.83
N GLY A 249 1.55 3.68 -10.85
CA GLY A 249 0.13 3.52 -11.13
C GLY A 249 -0.81 3.94 -10.00
N ALA A 250 -1.89 3.18 -9.82
CA ALA A 250 -2.92 3.48 -8.82
C ALA A 250 -2.39 3.43 -7.38
N ILE A 251 -1.43 2.54 -7.10
CA ILE A 251 -0.77 2.45 -5.78
C ILE A 251 -0.02 3.75 -5.48
N LEU A 252 0.76 4.26 -6.44
CA LEU A 252 1.43 5.57 -6.28
C LEU A 252 0.41 6.68 -6.02
N ALA A 253 -0.69 6.71 -6.77
CA ALA A 253 -1.71 7.74 -6.61
C ALA A 253 -2.34 7.73 -5.20
N LYS A 254 -2.66 6.54 -4.65
CA LYS A 254 -3.16 6.39 -3.28
C LYS A 254 -2.11 6.81 -2.26
N TYR A 255 -0.87 6.33 -2.42
CA TYR A 255 0.23 6.64 -1.51
C TYR A 255 0.49 8.15 -1.41
N LEU A 256 0.53 8.86 -2.55
CA LEU A 256 0.69 10.32 -2.57
C LEU A 256 -0.47 11.05 -1.88
N ARG A 257 -1.73 10.64 -2.11
CA ARG A 257 -2.92 11.22 -1.43
C ARG A 257 -2.88 11.04 0.08
N MET A 258 -2.28 9.96 0.58
CA MET A 258 -2.11 9.70 2.00
C MET A 258 -0.99 10.52 2.65
N GLY A 259 -0.19 11.26 1.85
CA GLY A 259 0.96 12.02 2.33
C GLY A 259 2.32 11.37 2.02
N ALA A 260 2.33 10.26 1.28
CA ALA A 260 3.51 9.47 0.90
C ALA A 260 4.29 8.98 2.14
N GLU A 261 5.60 9.13 2.18
CA GLU A 261 6.44 8.68 3.29
C GLU A 261 6.09 9.36 4.62
N ALA A 262 5.49 10.55 4.60
CA ALA A 262 5.00 11.21 5.82
C ALA A 262 3.73 10.56 6.38
N SER A 263 3.05 9.72 5.61
CA SER A 263 1.88 8.98 6.09
C SER A 263 2.25 7.96 7.17
N TRP A 264 1.23 7.50 7.91
CA TRP A 264 1.42 6.50 8.95
C TRP A 264 1.84 5.13 8.42
N ILE A 265 1.69 4.84 7.12
CA ILE A 265 2.14 3.56 6.54
C ILE A 265 3.65 3.53 6.26
N GLY A 266 4.30 4.71 6.21
CA GLY A 266 5.75 4.86 6.09
C GLY A 266 6.30 4.63 4.69
N VAL A 267 7.61 4.41 4.60
CA VAL A 267 8.30 4.18 3.32
C VAL A 267 8.01 2.78 2.73
N PRO A 268 8.11 2.60 1.41
CA PRO A 268 8.03 1.26 0.80
C PRO A 268 9.17 0.36 1.31
N THR A 269 8.82 -0.88 1.62
CA THR A 269 9.75 -1.93 2.08
C THR A 269 9.94 -3.01 1.01
N GLY A 270 8.87 -3.35 0.31
CA GLY A 270 8.86 -4.33 -0.78
C GLY A 270 8.73 -3.70 -2.17
N TYR A 271 9.08 -4.48 -3.19
CA TYR A 271 8.70 -4.17 -4.57
C TYR A 271 7.21 -4.38 -4.77
N MET A 272 6.64 -3.86 -5.85
CA MET A 272 5.26 -4.14 -6.22
C MET A 272 5.17 -5.53 -6.87
N TRP A 273 4.23 -6.38 -6.44
CA TRP A 273 3.98 -7.69 -7.04
C TRP A 273 2.52 -7.88 -7.43
N ARG A 274 2.29 -8.81 -8.36
CA ARG A 274 0.96 -9.19 -8.83
C ARG A 274 0.33 -10.19 -7.87
N THR A 275 -0.95 -9.99 -7.60
CA THR A 275 -1.83 -10.88 -6.85
C THR A 275 -2.98 -11.32 -7.75
N VAL A 276 -3.78 -12.30 -7.31
CA VAL A 276 -4.99 -12.70 -8.03
C VAL A 276 -6.02 -11.56 -8.17
N TYR A 277 -5.98 -10.57 -7.27
CA TYR A 277 -6.94 -9.46 -7.21
C TYR A 277 -6.46 -8.17 -7.89
N GLY A 278 -5.17 -8.07 -8.23
CA GLY A 278 -4.55 -6.85 -8.72
C GLY A 278 -3.09 -6.75 -8.27
N TYR A 279 -2.60 -5.57 -7.89
CA TYR A 279 -1.22 -5.38 -7.43
C TYR A 279 -1.16 -5.12 -5.93
N ARG A 280 -0.04 -5.49 -5.30
CA ARG A 280 0.23 -5.18 -3.90
C ARG A 280 1.64 -4.67 -3.73
N GLN A 281 1.82 -3.76 -2.78
CA GLN A 281 3.11 -3.29 -2.34
C GLN A 281 3.12 -3.09 -0.83
N ASP A 282 4.22 -3.50 -0.20
CA ASP A 282 4.43 -3.38 1.25
C ASP A 282 5.15 -2.09 1.62
N PHE A 283 4.71 -1.54 2.75
CA PHE A 283 5.26 -0.39 3.44
C PHE A 283 5.57 -0.78 4.89
N GLN A 284 6.22 0.10 5.64
CA GLN A 284 6.66 -0.20 7.02
C GLN A 284 5.54 -0.67 7.95
N HIS A 285 4.32 -0.16 7.81
CA HIS A 285 3.23 -0.42 8.76
C HIS A 285 1.94 -0.97 8.12
N ALA A 286 1.90 -1.10 6.79
CA ALA A 286 0.76 -1.64 6.06
C ALA A 286 1.16 -2.03 4.64
N SER A 287 0.24 -2.64 3.90
CA SER A 287 0.34 -2.76 2.45
C SER A 287 -0.69 -1.88 1.76
N LEU A 288 -0.39 -1.43 0.55
CA LEU A 288 -1.41 -0.95 -0.38
C LEU A 288 -1.74 -2.06 -1.38
N GLN A 289 -3.02 -2.35 -1.54
CA GLN A 289 -3.50 -3.37 -2.47
C GLN A 289 -4.50 -2.76 -3.45
N ASP A 290 -4.12 -2.78 -4.72
CA ASP A 290 -5.00 -2.54 -5.86
C ASP A 290 -5.87 -3.77 -6.11
N ILE A 291 -7.17 -3.55 -6.17
CA ILE A 291 -8.20 -4.57 -6.36
C ILE A 291 -9.01 -4.20 -7.59
N HIS A 292 -8.78 -4.92 -8.68
CA HIS A 292 -9.37 -4.64 -9.98
C HIS A 292 -10.91 -4.70 -9.94
N GLU A 293 -11.47 -5.70 -9.27
CA GLU A 293 -12.93 -5.90 -9.18
C GLU A 293 -13.66 -4.75 -8.47
N ARG A 294 -13.00 -4.13 -7.48
CA ARG A 294 -13.54 -3.00 -6.72
C ARG A 294 -13.05 -1.65 -7.23
N ARG A 295 -12.24 -1.65 -8.30
CA ARG A 295 -11.63 -0.47 -8.94
C ARG A 295 -11.02 0.50 -7.92
N GLY A 296 -10.24 -0.02 -6.97
CA GLY A 296 -9.73 0.77 -5.86
C GLY A 296 -8.43 0.23 -5.28
N VAL A 297 -7.65 1.14 -4.68
CA VAL A 297 -6.45 0.81 -3.90
C VAL A 297 -6.72 1.06 -2.44
N TYR A 298 -6.50 0.03 -1.64
CA TYR A 298 -6.86 0.02 -0.24
C TYR A 298 -5.68 -0.27 0.67
N VAL A 299 -5.71 0.31 1.86
CA VAL A 299 -4.79 -0.04 2.93
C VAL A 299 -5.15 -1.41 3.50
N ARG A 300 -4.15 -2.28 3.64
CA ARG A 300 -4.28 -3.61 4.21
C ARG A 300 -3.37 -3.75 5.42
N LEU A 301 -3.95 -4.12 6.54
CA LEU A 301 -3.23 -4.39 7.78
C LEU A 301 -3.06 -5.91 7.96
N PRO A 302 -1.88 -6.39 8.39
CA PRO A 302 -1.80 -7.75 8.89
C PRO A 302 -2.71 -7.88 10.13
N PHE A 303 -3.40 -9.02 10.25
CA PHE A 303 -4.21 -9.25 11.44
C PHE A 303 -3.30 -9.60 12.63
N SER A 304 -2.96 -8.58 13.40
CA SER A 304 -2.27 -8.69 14.68
C SER A 304 -2.98 -7.83 15.71
N THR A 305 -2.94 -8.20 16.98
CA THR A 305 -3.58 -7.45 18.06
C THR A 305 -2.59 -7.16 19.16
N SER A 306 -2.69 -5.99 19.78
CA SER A 306 -2.00 -5.71 21.04
C SER A 306 -3.00 -5.58 22.17
N VAL A 307 -2.63 -6.10 23.34
CA VAL A 307 -3.49 -6.17 24.52
C VAL A 307 -2.75 -5.56 25.69
N ARG A 308 -3.40 -4.64 26.40
CA ARG A 308 -2.89 -4.09 27.66
C ARG A 308 -3.99 -3.84 28.67
N THR A 309 -3.64 -3.78 29.94
CA THR A 309 -4.55 -3.26 30.98
C THR A 309 -4.84 -1.77 30.71
N PRO A 310 -6.11 -1.32 30.71
CA PRO A 310 -6.44 0.09 30.60
C PRO A 310 -5.96 0.85 31.85
N ARG A 311 -5.44 2.06 31.64
CA ARG A 311 -5.08 3.00 32.70
C ARG A 311 -6.32 3.80 33.08
N ALA A 312 -6.31 4.46 34.24
CA ALA A 312 -7.40 5.36 34.63
C ALA A 312 -7.66 6.46 33.58
N SER A 313 -6.61 6.98 32.94
CA SER A 313 -6.70 7.95 31.84
C SER A 313 -7.35 7.41 30.57
N ASP A 314 -7.47 6.09 30.41
CA ASP A 314 -8.19 5.46 29.30
C ASP A 314 -9.69 5.29 29.57
N LEU A 315 -10.15 5.47 30.82
CA LEU A 315 -11.54 5.23 31.22
C LEU A 315 -12.13 6.35 32.12
N PRO A 316 -11.77 7.65 31.97
CA PRO A 316 -12.26 8.70 32.87
C PRO A 316 -13.79 8.82 32.92
N TYR A 317 -14.51 8.40 31.88
CA TYR A 317 -15.97 8.53 31.81
C TYR A 317 -16.72 7.19 31.86
N THR A 318 -16.05 6.09 31.54
CA THR A 318 -16.68 4.77 31.45
C THR A 318 -16.42 3.87 32.66
N TYR A 319 -15.54 4.29 33.58
CA TYR A 319 -15.28 3.59 34.84
C TYR A 319 -15.36 4.57 36.03
N ARG A 320 -15.79 4.03 37.17
CA ARG A 320 -15.83 4.71 38.47
C ARG A 320 -15.85 3.67 39.59
N SER A 321 -15.58 4.10 40.82
CA SER A 321 -15.76 3.24 41.99
C SER A 321 -17.21 2.68 42.04
N GLY A 322 -17.35 1.41 42.40
CA GLY A 322 -18.63 0.68 42.37
C GLY A 322 -18.95 -0.03 41.04
N CYS A 323 -18.14 0.13 40.01
CA CYS A 323 -18.24 -0.69 38.80
C CYS A 323 -17.89 -2.16 39.10
N PRO A 324 -18.60 -3.13 38.49
CA PRO A 324 -18.48 -4.54 38.85
C PRO A 324 -17.15 -5.17 38.41
N VAL A 325 -16.44 -4.54 37.47
CA VAL A 325 -15.13 -4.98 37.00
C VAL A 325 -14.14 -3.82 37.10
N PRO A 326 -13.10 -3.92 37.95
CA PRO A 326 -12.06 -2.89 38.03
C PRO A 326 -11.17 -2.89 36.78
N PRO A 327 -10.40 -1.82 36.51
CA PRO A 327 -9.51 -1.74 35.35
C PRO A 327 -8.52 -2.91 35.24
N SER A 328 -8.08 -3.48 36.37
CA SER A 328 -7.23 -4.68 36.42
C SER A 328 -7.89 -5.93 35.81
N GLY A 329 -9.22 -6.01 35.85
CA GLY A 329 -10.03 -7.08 35.22
C GLY A 329 -10.42 -6.79 33.77
N LEU A 330 -10.07 -5.61 33.23
CA LEU A 330 -10.34 -5.21 31.86
C LEU A 330 -9.07 -5.28 31.00
N ARG A 331 -9.26 -5.36 29.69
CA ARG A 331 -8.20 -5.28 28.68
C ARG A 331 -8.62 -4.34 27.57
N MET A 332 -7.72 -3.43 27.21
CA MET A 332 -7.83 -2.63 26.00
C MET A 332 -7.09 -3.36 24.88
N ILE A 333 -7.83 -3.70 23.83
CA ILE A 333 -7.35 -4.40 22.65
C ILE A 333 -7.24 -3.39 21.50
N SER A 334 -6.07 -3.34 20.85
CA SER A 334 -5.93 -2.75 19.52
C SER A 334 -6.21 -3.81 18.47
N VAL A 335 -7.23 -3.61 17.64
CA VAL A 335 -7.67 -4.57 16.61
C VAL A 335 -7.68 -3.90 15.23
N PRO A 336 -7.23 -4.58 14.16
CA PRO A 336 -7.43 -4.10 12.81
C PRO A 336 -8.85 -4.47 12.37
N PHE A 337 -9.50 -3.55 11.68
CA PHE A 337 -10.84 -3.74 11.11
C PHE A 337 -10.94 -3.05 9.76
N ARG A 338 -11.85 -3.50 8.90
CA ARG A 338 -12.09 -2.87 7.60
C ARG A 338 -13.18 -1.82 7.72
N ARG A 339 -12.94 -0.60 7.24
CA ARG A 339 -13.96 0.45 7.14
C ARG A 339 -14.83 0.29 5.90
N PHE A 340 -15.92 1.05 5.87
CA PHE A 340 -16.84 1.13 4.73
C PHE A 340 -16.21 1.75 3.48
N ASP A 341 -15.14 2.54 3.61
CA ASP A 341 -14.33 3.00 2.48
C ASP A 341 -13.43 1.90 1.90
N GLY A 342 -13.40 0.72 2.54
CA GLY A 342 -12.61 -0.44 2.16
C GLY A 342 -11.18 -0.44 2.69
N ASP A 343 -10.71 0.62 3.35
CA ASP A 343 -9.39 0.66 4.00
C ASP A 343 -9.42 -0.07 5.35
N ASP A 344 -8.32 -0.72 5.69
CA ASP A 344 -8.14 -1.27 7.04
C ASP A 344 -7.63 -0.19 8.00
N HIS A 345 -8.19 -0.17 9.20
CA HIS A 345 -7.85 0.75 10.28
C HIS A 345 -7.63 0.03 11.60
N TRP A 346 -6.88 0.67 12.49
CA TRP A 346 -6.79 0.25 13.89
C TRP A 346 -7.94 0.83 14.72
N GLY A 347 -8.45 -0.01 15.61
CA GLY A 347 -9.52 0.29 16.54
C GLY A 347 -9.13 -0.04 17.97
N LEU A 348 -9.71 0.66 18.94
CA LEU A 348 -9.49 0.38 20.36
C LEU A 348 -10.80 -0.03 21.02
N ILE A 349 -10.85 -1.26 21.54
CA ILE A 349 -11.99 -1.80 22.26
C ILE A 349 -11.57 -2.24 23.66
N VAL A 350 -12.44 -2.04 24.66
CA VAL A 350 -12.19 -2.45 26.05
C VAL A 350 -13.17 -3.54 26.42
N VAL A 351 -12.65 -4.68 26.86
CA VAL A 351 -13.43 -5.87 27.22
C VAL A 351 -12.91 -6.48 28.53
N ARG A 352 -13.65 -7.42 29.11
CA ARG A 352 -13.19 -8.22 30.26
C ARG A 352 -12.03 -9.13 29.84
N ALA A 353 -11.10 -9.38 30.75
CA ALA A 353 -9.86 -10.10 30.41
C ALA A 353 -10.07 -11.52 29.87
N ASP A 354 -11.08 -12.23 30.36
CA ASP A 354 -11.44 -13.61 29.98
C ASP A 354 -12.14 -13.72 28.62
N VAL A 355 -12.67 -12.62 28.07
CA VAL A 355 -13.34 -12.61 26.74
C VAL A 355 -12.44 -12.12 25.61
N VAL A 356 -11.20 -11.74 25.91
CA VAL A 356 -10.24 -11.25 24.91
C VAL A 356 -10.07 -12.23 23.75
N PRO A 357 -9.84 -13.55 23.95
CA PRO A 357 -9.69 -14.49 22.84
C PRO A 357 -10.90 -14.55 21.92
N GLN A 358 -12.11 -14.55 22.49
CA GLN A 358 -13.39 -14.60 21.77
C GLN A 358 -13.59 -13.36 20.91
N ILE A 359 -13.39 -12.17 21.48
CA ILE A 359 -13.57 -10.90 20.75
C ILE A 359 -12.51 -10.75 19.66
N THR A 360 -11.25 -11.10 19.94
CA THR A 360 -10.19 -11.11 18.92
C THR A 360 -10.54 -12.03 17.75
N LEU A 361 -11.13 -13.21 18.01
CA LEU A 361 -11.56 -14.13 16.95
C LEU A 361 -12.67 -13.55 16.06
N VAL A 362 -13.63 -12.83 16.66
CA VAL A 362 -14.70 -12.15 15.91
C VAL A 362 -14.10 -11.11 14.95
N PHE A 363 -13.21 -10.25 15.44
CA PHE A 363 -12.52 -9.27 14.59
C PHE A 363 -11.69 -9.95 13.50
N LYS A 364 -10.99 -11.05 13.83
CA LYS A 364 -10.21 -11.83 12.86
C LYS A 364 -11.06 -12.35 11.73
N HIS A 365 -12.21 -12.95 12.05
CA HIS A 365 -13.11 -13.50 11.06
C HIS A 365 -13.81 -12.41 10.25
N ALA A 366 -14.23 -11.31 10.88
CA ALA A 366 -14.78 -10.15 10.18
C ALA A 366 -13.76 -9.58 9.18
N HIS A 367 -12.52 -9.35 9.60
CA HIS A 367 -11.43 -8.82 8.77
C HIS A 367 -11.08 -9.74 7.60
N ALA A 368 -10.94 -11.05 7.85
CA ALA A 368 -10.64 -12.05 6.83
C ALA A 368 -11.76 -12.18 5.76
N ASN A 369 -13.01 -11.94 6.16
CA ASN A 369 -14.18 -12.06 5.29
C ASN A 369 -14.70 -10.72 4.75
N TRP A 370 -13.86 -9.68 4.73
CA TRP A 370 -14.21 -8.37 4.17
C TRP A 370 -15.43 -7.70 4.82
N TRP A 371 -15.78 -8.10 6.05
CA TRP A 371 -16.90 -7.53 6.78
C TRP A 371 -16.51 -6.15 7.29
N VAL A 372 -17.37 -5.17 7.06
CA VAL A 372 -17.05 -3.75 7.28
C VAL A 372 -17.58 -3.28 8.64
N ILE A 373 -16.74 -2.55 9.35
CA ILE A 373 -17.04 -1.89 10.61
C ILE A 373 -16.82 -0.39 10.41
N ARG A 374 -17.80 0.43 10.79
CA ARG A 374 -17.70 1.88 10.62
C ARG A 374 -16.54 2.46 11.40
N GLN A 375 -16.49 2.14 12.69
CA GLN A 375 -15.40 2.48 13.59
C GLN A 375 -15.43 1.63 14.85
N VAL A 376 -14.28 1.53 15.52
CA VAL A 376 -14.13 0.86 16.81
C VAL A 376 -13.47 1.85 17.77
N ARG A 377 -14.27 2.46 18.64
CA ARG A 377 -13.81 3.43 19.64
C ARG A 377 -14.35 3.06 21.01
N ARG A 378 -13.54 3.31 22.04
CA ARG A 378 -13.99 3.31 23.44
C ARG A 378 -15.14 4.29 23.62
N VAL A 379 -16.19 3.89 24.35
CA VAL A 379 -17.35 4.77 24.67
C VAL A 379 -16.91 6.02 25.44
N ASP A 380 -15.74 5.95 26.09
CA ASP A 380 -15.07 7.05 26.75
C ASP A 380 -14.81 8.26 25.82
N LYS A 381 -14.59 8.03 24.51
CA LYS A 381 -14.50 9.13 23.51
C LYS A 381 -15.80 9.89 23.32
N PHE A 382 -16.90 9.34 23.80
CA PHE A 382 -18.23 9.93 23.82
C PHE A 382 -18.65 10.27 25.27
N ARG A 383 -17.68 10.42 26.18
CA ARG A 383 -17.90 10.75 27.59
C ARG A 383 -18.86 9.77 28.30
N GLY A 384 -18.83 8.49 27.91
CA GLY A 384 -19.71 7.46 28.50
C GLY A 384 -21.14 7.45 27.96
N SER A 385 -21.50 8.34 27.02
CA SER A 385 -22.83 8.41 26.44
C SER A 385 -23.05 7.31 25.39
N ASP A 386 -24.00 6.40 25.64
CA ASP A 386 -24.39 5.41 24.64
C ASP A 386 -25.07 6.05 23.44
N GLU A 387 -25.94 7.04 23.64
CA GLU A 387 -26.66 7.67 22.52
C GLU A 387 -25.70 8.33 21.53
N ALA A 388 -24.74 9.11 22.01
CA ALA A 388 -23.68 9.69 21.18
C ALA A 388 -22.80 8.62 20.50
N SER A 389 -22.45 7.53 21.20
CA SER A 389 -21.70 6.41 20.62
C SER A 389 -22.52 5.72 19.52
N MET A 390 -23.80 5.46 19.77
CA MET A 390 -24.72 4.83 18.82
C MET A 390 -24.95 5.70 17.58
N ALA A 391 -25.19 7.00 17.77
CA ALA A 391 -25.39 7.96 16.70
C ALA A 391 -24.14 8.14 15.82
N ALA A 392 -22.95 7.91 16.39
CA ALA A 392 -21.70 7.88 15.65
C ALA A 392 -21.45 6.54 14.92
N ASP A 393 -22.38 5.59 15.00
CA ASP A 393 -22.25 4.27 14.38
C ASP A 393 -21.00 3.52 14.86
N ASN A 394 -20.84 3.44 16.18
CA ASN A 394 -19.62 2.96 16.82
C ASN A 394 -19.71 1.49 17.23
N THR A 395 -18.66 0.72 16.99
CA THR A 395 -18.50 -0.61 17.61
C THR A 395 -17.77 -0.48 18.95
N SER A 396 -18.37 -0.96 20.04
CA SER A 396 -17.82 -0.80 21.39
C SER A 396 -18.30 -1.87 22.37
N ALA A 397 -17.61 -2.00 23.52
CA ALA A 397 -17.90 -3.04 24.51
C ALA A 397 -18.05 -2.47 25.92
N PHE A 398 -16.98 -2.13 26.63
CA PHE A 398 -17.11 -1.69 28.02
C PHE A 398 -17.67 -0.26 28.18
N ASN A 399 -18.74 -0.15 28.99
CA ASN A 399 -19.28 1.11 29.52
C ASN A 399 -19.98 0.82 30.85
N CYS A 400 -19.43 1.27 31.99
CA CYS A 400 -20.03 1.03 33.30
C CYS A 400 -21.18 1.98 33.61
N ARG A 401 -22.40 1.46 33.45
CA ARG A 401 -23.64 2.22 33.55
C ARG A 401 -24.83 1.35 33.95
N LYS A 402 -25.89 2.03 34.35
CA LYS A 402 -27.22 1.44 34.47
C LYS A 402 -27.80 1.19 33.08
N VAL A 403 -28.74 0.26 32.97
CA VAL A 403 -29.50 0.01 31.75
C VAL A 403 -30.29 1.27 31.38
N THR A 404 -30.30 1.62 30.10
CA THR A 404 -31.07 2.76 29.60
C THR A 404 -32.56 2.54 29.90
N GLY A 405 -33.18 3.45 30.65
CA GLY A 405 -34.57 3.32 31.08
C GLY A 405 -34.83 2.42 32.30
N ASN A 406 -33.80 1.80 32.90
CA ASN A 406 -33.93 1.07 34.18
C ASN A 406 -32.76 1.40 35.13
N PRO A 407 -32.97 2.30 36.11
CA PRO A 407 -31.91 2.75 37.00
C PRO A 407 -31.50 1.73 38.08
N TYR A 408 -32.13 0.56 38.15
CA TYR A 408 -31.84 -0.46 39.16
C TYR A 408 -31.01 -1.62 38.60
N ARG A 409 -30.89 -1.75 37.27
CA ARG A 409 -30.15 -2.83 36.62
C ARG A 409 -28.87 -2.29 35.99
N LEU A 410 -27.74 -2.96 36.24
CA LEU A 410 -26.50 -2.68 35.49
C LEU A 410 -26.59 -3.22 34.07
N SER A 411 -26.09 -2.45 33.11
CA SER A 411 -25.93 -2.91 31.73
C SER A 411 -24.88 -4.03 31.66
N GLN A 412 -25.06 -5.01 30.77
CA GLN A 412 -24.02 -6.04 30.55
C GLN A 412 -22.69 -5.44 30.08
N HIS A 413 -22.72 -4.30 29.39
CA HIS A 413 -21.53 -3.52 29.05
C HIS A 413 -20.69 -3.11 30.27
N SER A 414 -21.29 -3.04 31.47
CA SER A 414 -20.57 -2.72 32.71
C SER A 414 -19.65 -3.84 33.17
N TYR A 415 -19.88 -5.07 32.71
CA TYR A 415 -19.08 -6.24 33.04
C TYR A 415 -18.02 -6.51 31.96
N GLY A 416 -17.98 -5.74 30.87
CA GLY A 416 -17.02 -5.90 29.78
C GLY A 416 -17.19 -7.19 28.96
N ASN A 417 -18.30 -7.90 29.10
CA ASN A 417 -18.62 -9.14 28.40
C ASN A 417 -19.81 -8.98 27.43
N ALA A 418 -19.99 -7.77 26.92
CA ALA A 418 -20.94 -7.41 25.88
C ALA A 418 -20.27 -6.53 24.83
N ILE A 419 -20.79 -6.56 23.61
CA ILE A 419 -20.32 -5.76 22.48
C ILE A 419 -21.51 -5.34 21.61
N ASP A 420 -21.50 -4.06 21.22
CA ASP A 420 -22.39 -3.49 20.22
C ASP A 420 -21.58 -3.22 18.95
N ILE A 421 -22.11 -3.59 17.78
CA ILE A 421 -21.39 -3.54 16.50
C ILE A 421 -22.20 -2.76 15.47
N ASN A 422 -21.56 -1.75 14.84
CA ASN A 422 -22.17 -0.87 13.82
C ASN A 422 -23.59 -0.44 14.20
N THR A 423 -23.68 0.32 15.29
CA THR A 423 -24.92 0.66 16.00
C THR A 423 -25.97 1.35 15.11
N PHE A 424 -25.58 1.98 13.99
CA PHE A 424 -26.53 2.58 13.04
C PHE A 424 -27.09 1.57 12.03
N GLU A 425 -26.26 0.64 11.54
CA GLU A 425 -26.72 -0.45 10.67
C GLU A 425 -27.46 -1.58 11.43
N ASN A 426 -27.26 -1.64 12.75
CA ASN A 426 -27.81 -2.66 13.63
C ASN A 426 -28.58 -2.01 14.79
N PRO A 427 -29.77 -1.45 14.51
CA PRO A 427 -30.46 -0.63 15.49
C PRO A 427 -30.94 -1.39 16.72
N TYR A 428 -31.09 -0.67 17.82
CA TYR A 428 -31.82 -1.10 19.00
C TYR A 428 -33.27 -0.62 18.94
N VAL A 429 -34.21 -1.56 19.04
CA VAL A 429 -35.65 -1.30 19.00
C VAL A 429 -36.22 -1.32 20.42
N THR A 430 -37.11 -0.39 20.70
CA THR A 430 -37.93 -0.32 21.92
C THR A 430 -39.41 -0.24 21.51
N PRO A 431 -40.37 -0.33 22.45
CA PRO A 431 -41.80 -0.19 22.12
C PRO A 431 -42.15 1.13 21.41
N SER A 432 -41.40 2.21 21.67
CA SER A 432 -41.74 3.56 21.21
C SER A 432 -40.69 4.21 20.30
N ARG A 433 -39.49 3.64 20.20
CA ARG A 433 -38.35 4.28 19.50
C ARG A 433 -37.36 3.28 18.94
N VAL A 434 -36.67 3.71 17.88
CA VAL A 434 -35.50 3.04 17.30
C VAL A 434 -34.26 3.90 17.54
N TYR A 435 -33.20 3.27 18.04
CA TYR A 435 -31.91 3.90 18.34
C TYR A 435 -30.82 3.36 17.43
N PRO A 436 -29.91 4.22 16.93
CA PRO A 436 -29.97 5.69 16.98
C PRO A 436 -31.06 6.25 16.04
N PRO A 437 -31.52 7.51 16.20
CA PRO A 437 -32.46 8.12 15.26
C PRO A 437 -32.01 8.02 13.79
N GLY A 438 -32.94 7.70 12.88
CA GLY A 438 -32.67 7.52 11.44
C GLY A 438 -32.25 6.10 11.03
N SER A 439 -31.88 5.25 11.96
CA SER A 439 -31.50 3.84 11.70
C SER A 439 -32.67 2.91 11.37
N ALA A 440 -33.92 3.37 11.48
CA ALA A 440 -35.12 2.56 11.19
C ALA A 440 -35.15 1.99 9.76
N THR A 441 -34.42 2.60 8.83
CA THR A 441 -34.25 2.06 7.46
C THR A 441 -33.56 0.69 7.44
N TYR A 442 -32.86 0.29 8.50
CA TYR A 442 -32.15 -0.99 8.65
C TYR A 442 -32.96 -2.09 9.36
N LEU A 443 -34.25 -1.85 9.64
CA LEU A 443 -35.12 -2.85 10.28
C LEU A 443 -35.53 -3.97 9.34
N ASP A 444 -35.66 -3.70 8.04
CA ASP A 444 -35.83 -4.76 7.05
C ASP A 444 -34.52 -5.55 6.91
N ARG A 445 -34.43 -6.66 7.63
CA ARG A 445 -33.26 -7.55 7.59
C ARG A 445 -33.19 -8.40 6.32
N GLY A 446 -34.19 -8.34 5.44
CA GLY A 446 -34.16 -8.92 4.09
C GLY A 446 -33.38 -8.06 3.09
N ASN A 447 -33.39 -6.73 3.28
CA ASN A 447 -32.59 -5.78 2.52
C ASN A 447 -31.17 -5.66 3.11
N VAL A 448 -30.36 -6.70 2.92
CA VAL A 448 -29.02 -6.78 3.49
C VAL A 448 -28.07 -5.75 2.85
N ARG A 449 -27.54 -4.86 3.69
CA ARG A 449 -26.56 -3.82 3.34
C ARG A 449 -25.24 -4.05 4.07
N PRO A 450 -24.10 -3.53 3.58
CA PRO A 450 -22.80 -3.69 4.24
C PRO A 450 -22.85 -3.26 5.71
N GLY A 451 -22.23 -4.04 6.59
CA GLY A 451 -22.15 -3.79 8.04
C GLY A 451 -23.38 -4.20 8.86
N MET A 452 -24.44 -4.70 8.22
CA MET A 452 -25.56 -5.35 8.91
C MET A 452 -25.17 -6.75 9.41
N ILE A 453 -25.55 -7.04 10.65
CA ILE A 453 -25.46 -8.37 11.26
C ILE A 453 -26.70 -9.18 10.87
N VAL A 454 -26.53 -10.26 10.13
CA VAL A 454 -27.61 -11.16 9.71
C VAL A 454 -27.21 -12.60 9.98
N ARG A 455 -28.19 -13.47 10.15
CA ARG A 455 -27.91 -14.89 10.42
C ARG A 455 -26.97 -15.48 9.36
N GLY A 456 -25.87 -16.08 9.81
CA GLY A 456 -24.88 -16.70 8.93
C GLY A 456 -23.75 -15.77 8.45
N ASP A 457 -23.79 -14.47 8.76
CA ASP A 457 -22.67 -13.59 8.46
C ASP A 457 -21.42 -13.94 9.31
N PRO A 458 -20.21 -13.46 8.96
CA PRO A 458 -18.98 -13.78 9.68
C PRO A 458 -18.99 -13.42 11.17
N VAL A 459 -19.62 -12.31 11.56
CA VAL A 459 -19.78 -11.86 12.95
C VAL A 459 -20.78 -12.74 13.68
N GLU A 460 -22.03 -12.84 13.20
CA GLU A 460 -23.07 -13.63 13.88
C GLU A 460 -22.67 -15.09 14.01
N SER A 461 -22.17 -15.69 12.92
CA SER A 461 -21.78 -17.10 12.93
C SER A 461 -20.64 -17.38 13.90
N THR A 462 -19.70 -16.44 14.06
CA THR A 462 -18.60 -16.56 15.02
C THR A 462 -19.08 -16.40 16.45
N MET A 463 -19.88 -15.37 16.73
CA MET A 463 -20.49 -15.16 18.06
C MET A 463 -21.35 -16.34 18.49
N ARG A 464 -22.19 -16.86 17.60
CA ARG A 464 -23.03 -18.04 17.87
C ARG A 464 -22.22 -19.28 18.19
N ARG A 465 -21.12 -19.54 17.46
CA ARG A 465 -20.20 -20.66 17.76
C ARG A 465 -19.50 -20.50 19.12
N LEU A 466 -19.25 -19.26 19.54
CA LEU A 466 -18.67 -18.94 20.83
C LEU A 466 -19.70 -18.94 21.98
N GLY A 467 -20.98 -19.20 21.68
CA GLY A 467 -22.04 -19.23 22.68
C GLY A 467 -22.50 -17.85 23.15
N TRP A 468 -22.30 -16.79 22.36
CA TRP A 468 -22.77 -15.43 22.66
C TRP A 468 -24.15 -15.22 22.03
N PRO A 469 -25.25 -15.18 22.81
CA PRO A 469 -26.56 -14.94 22.25
C PRO A 469 -26.67 -13.55 21.64
N TRP A 470 -27.46 -13.45 20.58
CA TRP A 470 -27.69 -12.22 19.84
C TRP A 470 -28.99 -11.54 20.27
N GLY A 471 -28.95 -10.23 20.55
CA GLY A 471 -30.09 -9.44 20.99
C GLY A 471 -31.24 -9.34 19.97
N ALA A 472 -31.00 -9.71 18.71
CA ALA A 472 -32.05 -9.78 17.69
C ALA A 472 -33.16 -10.81 17.99
N ARG A 473 -32.96 -11.70 18.97
CA ARG A 473 -33.96 -12.70 19.39
C ARG A 473 -34.96 -12.18 20.43
N TRP A 474 -34.76 -10.96 20.94
CA TRP A 474 -35.64 -10.37 21.92
C TRP A 474 -36.92 -9.82 21.28
N ALA A 475 -38.00 -9.68 22.06
CA ALA A 475 -39.28 -9.18 21.58
C ALA A 475 -39.18 -7.75 20.98
N TYR A 476 -38.31 -6.93 21.55
CA TYR A 476 -37.82 -5.70 20.94
C TYR A 476 -36.35 -5.92 20.58
N PRO A 477 -36.04 -6.18 19.30
CA PRO A 477 -34.71 -6.58 18.88
C PRO A 477 -33.63 -5.55 19.20
N ASP A 478 -32.51 -6.02 19.72
CA ASP A 478 -31.27 -5.25 19.80
C ASP A 478 -30.25 -5.83 18.80
N TYR A 479 -30.29 -5.35 17.56
CA TYR A 479 -29.53 -5.96 16.46
C TYR A 479 -28.01 -5.78 16.61
N GLN A 480 -27.56 -4.74 17.31
CA GLN A 480 -26.14 -4.45 17.55
C GLN A 480 -25.54 -5.39 18.60
N HIS A 481 -26.35 -5.95 19.48
CA HIS A 481 -25.90 -6.43 20.78
C HIS A 481 -25.60 -7.93 20.83
N PHE A 482 -24.42 -8.27 21.37
CA PHE A 482 -24.06 -9.61 21.81
C PHE A 482 -23.51 -9.58 23.23
N SER A 483 -23.89 -10.53 24.07
CA SER A 483 -23.34 -10.69 25.41
C SER A 483 -23.05 -12.15 25.73
N SER A 484 -22.06 -12.42 26.59
CA SER A 484 -21.66 -13.79 26.91
C SER A 484 -22.71 -14.57 27.73
N ASN A 485 -23.74 -13.90 28.23
CA ASN A 485 -24.81 -14.45 29.07
C ASN A 485 -26.22 -14.19 28.50
N GLY A 486 -26.31 -13.61 27.30
CA GLY A 486 -27.57 -13.37 26.59
C GLY A 486 -28.50 -12.33 27.21
N ARG A 487 -27.97 -11.45 28.05
CA ARG A 487 -28.69 -10.37 28.74
C ARG A 487 -28.40 -9.00 28.18
#